data_AF-A0A445CIC9-F1
#
_entry.id   AF-A0A445CIC9-F1
#
_cell.length_a   1.000
_cell.length_b   1.000
_cell.length_c   1.000
_cell.angle_alpha   90.00
_cell.angle_beta   90.00
_cell.angle_gamma   90.00
#
_symmetry.space_group_name_H-M   'P 1'
#
loop_
_entity.id
_entity.type
_entity.pdbx_description
1 polymer ?
#
loop_
_entity_poly.entity_id
_entity_poly.type
_entity_poly.pdbx_seq_one_letter_code
_entity_poly.pdbx_strand_id
1 'polypeptide(L)'
;METVEVAIRFLRSLFSFSQPFSFSFLFFPLRPVGVLQVSDPCSHRSQLLPRGRSASVVFVCSAALPPPSVALRSFGPCLVLMLQVFDPSPPLPSLSRPSCLSLEVEPVGPVNQPRAMAVSTPNAPPHLNRFADVANKVADAAGEVIRQYFRSKFDIIQKDDLSPVTNADQSAEEAMVSIILDNFPSHAIYGEEKGWRCKQDTADYVWVLDPIDGTKSFITGKPLFGTLIALLHNSTPILGIIDQPVLGERWVGMTGEMTTLNGKHVSTRACSNLSQAYLYTTSPHLFNGDAEDAFIRVRDKVKIPLYGCDCYAYALLSSGFVDLVVESGLKPYDFLALIPVIEGAGGVITDWKGQKLHWEASPLSIATSFNVVAAGDKHIHQQTIDSLQWK
;
A
#
# COMPACT_ATOMS: atom_id res chain seq x y z
N MET A 1 22.15 41.97 17.46
CA MET A 1 21.69 41.63 18.82
C MET A 1 20.18 41.81 18.96
N GLU A 2 19.59 42.87 18.40
CA GLU A 2 18.14 43.15 18.46
C GLU A 2 17.21 41.97 18.12
N THR A 3 17.55 41.14 17.12
CA THR A 3 16.74 39.97 16.71
C THR A 3 16.53 38.93 17.82
N VAL A 4 17.47 38.81 18.77
CA VAL A 4 17.36 37.86 19.89
C VAL A 4 16.45 38.43 20.99
N GLU A 5 16.51 39.74 21.21
CA GLU A 5 15.69 40.42 22.23
C GLU A 5 14.20 40.42 21.86
N VAL A 6 13.89 40.58 20.56
CA VAL A 6 12.53 40.48 20.03
C VAL A 6 11.95 39.07 20.24
N ALA A 7 12.72 38.02 19.96
CA ALA A 7 12.30 36.63 20.19
C ALA A 7 12.03 36.34 21.67
N ILE A 8 12.88 36.84 22.58
CA ILE A 8 12.71 36.67 24.03
C ILE A 8 11.47 37.43 24.54
N ARG A 9 11.18 38.64 24.02
CA ARG A 9 9.95 39.37 24.38
C ARG A 9 8.69 38.66 23.90
N PHE A 10 8.68 38.13 22.67
CA PHE A 10 7.54 37.40 22.10
C PHE A 10 7.24 36.10 22.85
N LEU A 11 8.27 35.33 23.23
CA LEU A 11 8.11 34.11 24.02
C LEU A 11 7.62 34.40 25.45
N ARG A 12 8.02 35.53 26.05
CA ARG A 12 7.55 35.95 27.38
C ARG A 12 6.09 36.44 27.40
N SER A 13 5.53 36.92 26.28
CA SER A 13 4.10 37.31 26.25
C SER A 13 3.16 36.13 26.04
N LEU A 14 3.66 34.98 25.57
CA LEU A 14 2.85 33.78 25.30
C LEU A 14 2.68 32.87 26.52
N PHE A 15 3.53 32.98 27.54
CA PHE A 15 3.50 32.10 28.71
C PHE A 15 3.73 32.88 30.01
N SER A 16 2.66 33.01 30.80
CA SER A 16 2.72 33.61 32.13
C SER A 16 3.27 32.59 33.15
N PHE A 17 4.60 32.45 33.21
CA PHE A 17 5.29 31.61 34.20
C PHE A 17 5.86 32.45 35.34
N SER A 18 5.32 32.22 36.53
CA SER A 18 5.95 32.58 37.80
C SER A 18 7.11 31.61 38.09
N GLN A 19 8.23 32.14 38.61
CA GLN A 19 9.51 31.49 38.95
C GLN A 19 10.63 31.56 37.88
N PRO A 20 11.91 31.80 38.28
CA PRO A 20 13.01 32.05 37.35
C PRO A 20 13.76 30.78 36.92
N PHE A 21 14.08 30.67 35.63
CA PHE A 21 15.07 29.73 35.11
C PHE A 21 16.38 30.44 34.74
N SER A 22 17.52 29.83 35.11
CA SER A 22 18.85 30.33 34.76
C SER A 22 19.36 29.70 33.46
N PHE A 23 19.87 30.51 32.54
CA PHE A 23 20.52 30.06 31.30
C PHE A 23 22.04 30.19 31.43
N SER A 24 22.76 29.10 31.15
CA SER A 24 24.23 29.11 31.03
C SER A 24 24.64 29.06 29.57
N PHE A 25 25.51 29.98 29.15
CA PHE A 25 26.09 30.02 27.80
C PHE A 25 27.55 29.57 27.84
N LEU A 26 27.96 28.70 26.91
CA LEU A 26 29.35 28.31 26.69
C LEU A 26 29.86 28.92 25.37
N PHE A 27 30.96 29.68 25.47
CA PHE A 27 31.68 30.24 24.32
C PHE A 27 33.02 29.53 24.14
N PHE A 28 33.41 29.24 22.89
CA PHE A 28 34.76 28.80 22.52
C PHE A 28 35.49 29.90 21.72
N PRO A 29 36.77 30.19 22.01
CA PRO A 29 37.53 31.22 21.30
C PRO A 29 38.19 30.69 20.01
N LEU A 30 38.17 31.51 18.95
CA LEU A 30 38.95 31.30 17.73
C LEU A 30 40.33 31.96 17.85
N ARG A 31 41.38 31.33 17.28
CA ARG A 31 42.71 31.95 17.07
C ARG A 31 43.02 32.11 15.57
N PRO A 32 43.68 33.19 15.13
CA PRO A 32 43.97 33.46 13.72
C PRO A 32 45.41 33.10 13.29
N VAL A 33 45.54 32.58 12.07
CA VAL A 33 46.77 32.51 11.23
C VAL A 33 46.29 32.44 9.78
N GLY A 34 46.83 33.10 8.75
CA GLY A 34 47.87 34.13 8.63
C GLY A 34 47.83 34.70 7.20
N VAL A 35 48.43 35.86 6.93
CA VAL A 35 48.37 36.55 5.62
C VAL A 35 49.48 36.06 4.68
N LEU A 36 49.21 35.99 3.37
CA LEU A 36 50.26 35.91 2.33
C LEU A 36 50.01 36.91 1.19
N GLN A 37 51.09 37.37 0.57
CA GLN A 37 51.16 38.54 -0.32
C GLN A 37 51.02 38.20 -1.82
N VAL A 38 50.77 39.23 -2.64
CA VAL A 38 50.50 39.17 -4.09
C VAL A 38 51.77 39.36 -4.93
N SER A 39 51.82 38.73 -6.12
CA SER A 39 52.68 39.11 -7.25
C SER A 39 51.95 38.91 -8.60
N ASP A 40 52.04 39.91 -9.47
CA ASP A 40 51.49 40.04 -10.86
C ASP A 40 52.21 39.13 -11.91
N PRO A 41 51.81 39.06 -13.23
CA PRO A 41 50.98 40.00 -14.02
C PRO A 41 49.95 39.40 -15.04
N CYS A 42 49.34 40.32 -15.82
CA CYS A 42 48.66 40.12 -17.12
C CYS A 42 47.15 39.78 -17.20
N SER A 43 46.37 40.87 -17.08
CA SER A 43 45.41 41.33 -18.10
C SER A 43 43.91 40.96 -18.02
N HIS A 44 43.11 42.03 -18.18
CA HIS A 44 41.68 42.14 -18.49
C HIS A 44 40.57 41.67 -17.51
N ARG A 45 39.91 42.69 -16.94
CA ARG A 45 38.49 42.81 -16.53
C ARG A 45 37.55 41.75 -17.18
N SER A 46 36.49 41.22 -16.56
CA SER A 46 35.84 41.42 -15.24
C SER A 46 34.77 40.30 -15.07
N GLN A 47 34.04 40.10 -13.96
CA GLN A 47 33.72 40.90 -12.77
C GLN A 47 33.44 39.96 -11.56
N LEU A 48 33.03 40.49 -10.39
CA LEU A 48 32.75 39.68 -9.18
C LEU A 48 31.42 40.05 -8.50
N LEU A 49 30.69 39.04 -8.04
CA LEU A 49 29.68 39.13 -6.97
C LEU A 49 29.91 37.96 -5.98
N PRO A 50 30.15 38.21 -4.68
CA PRO A 50 30.48 37.16 -3.72
C PRO A 50 29.22 36.51 -3.12
N ARG A 51 29.21 35.17 -3.01
CA ARG A 51 28.21 34.43 -2.20
C ARG A 51 28.44 34.65 -0.71
N GLY A 52 27.36 34.88 0.03
CA GLY A 52 27.37 35.04 1.49
C GLY A 52 27.65 33.75 2.27
N ARG A 53 28.06 33.91 3.53
CA ARG A 53 28.27 32.82 4.49
C ARG A 53 26.95 32.40 5.13
N SER A 54 26.75 31.10 5.36
CA SER A 54 25.75 30.59 6.31
C SER A 54 26.45 29.83 7.43
N ALA A 55 25.90 29.93 8.64
CA ALA A 55 26.33 29.18 9.82
C ALA A 55 25.11 28.49 10.44
N SER A 56 25.29 27.24 10.89
CA SER A 56 24.23 26.45 11.51
C SER A 56 24.39 26.42 13.02
N VAL A 57 23.29 26.64 13.76
CA VAL A 57 23.21 26.47 15.21
C VAL A 57 22.33 25.26 15.49
N VAL A 58 22.85 24.29 16.24
CA VAL A 58 22.10 23.10 16.66
C VAL A 58 21.62 23.31 18.10
N PHE A 59 20.32 23.18 18.32
CA PHE A 59 19.73 23.12 19.66
C PHE A 59 19.44 21.67 20.03
N VAL A 60 20.02 21.20 21.13
CA VAL A 60 19.70 19.89 21.73
C VAL A 60 19.09 20.13 23.11
N CYS A 61 17.78 19.91 23.25
CA CYS A 61 17.13 19.82 24.55
C CYS A 61 17.23 18.39 25.07
N SER A 62 18.09 18.17 26.07
CA SER A 62 18.15 16.90 26.81
C SER A 62 17.51 17.09 28.18
N ALA A 63 16.32 16.52 28.39
CA ALA A 63 15.65 16.49 29.68
C ALA A 63 15.99 15.17 30.40
N ALA A 64 16.82 15.25 31.45
CA ALA A 64 17.04 14.13 32.36
C ALA A 64 15.88 14.06 33.36
N LEU A 65 15.24 12.89 33.50
CA LEU A 65 14.20 12.62 34.49
C LEU A 65 14.51 11.34 35.26
N PRO A 66 14.43 11.33 36.60
CA PRO A 66 14.43 10.12 37.41
C PRO A 66 13.02 9.47 37.46
N PRO A 67 12.90 8.18 37.81
CA PRO A 67 11.63 7.47 37.95
C PRO A 67 11.03 7.61 39.38
N PRO A 68 9.83 7.06 39.68
CA PRO A 68 8.73 6.56 38.82
C PRO A 68 7.34 7.17 39.17
N SER A 69 6.30 6.81 38.40
CA SER A 69 4.93 6.40 38.86
C SER A 69 3.77 6.90 37.98
N VAL A 70 3.00 5.93 37.46
CA VAL A 70 1.54 5.91 37.18
C VAL A 70 0.83 7.11 36.48
N ALA A 71 0.21 6.75 35.34
CA ALA A 71 -0.96 7.34 34.67
C ALA A 71 -0.84 8.61 33.79
N LEU A 72 -1.67 8.58 32.73
CA LEU A 72 -2.06 9.66 31.82
C LEU A 72 -0.95 10.34 31.00
N ARG A 73 -0.84 9.91 29.73
CA ARG A 73 -0.22 10.70 28.65
C ARG A 73 -1.25 10.98 27.55
N SER A 74 -1.73 12.22 27.50
CA SER A 74 -2.16 12.83 26.23
C SER A 74 -0.92 13.26 25.45
N PHE A 75 -0.95 13.12 24.13
CA PHE A 75 0.11 13.60 23.23
C PHE A 75 -0.44 14.70 22.31
N GLY A 76 0.15 15.89 22.40
CA GLY A 76 0.02 16.95 21.39
C GLY A 76 1.12 16.86 20.33
N PRO A 77 0.96 17.51 19.17
CA PRO A 77 1.78 17.24 17.99
C PRO A 77 3.17 17.90 18.06
N CYS A 78 4.18 17.20 17.54
CA CYS A 78 5.51 17.75 17.29
C CYS A 78 5.64 18.08 15.80
N LEU A 79 5.88 19.35 15.46
CA LEU A 79 6.00 19.82 14.09
C LEU A 79 7.45 19.66 13.60
N VAL A 80 7.69 18.74 12.65
CA VAL A 80 9.00 18.55 12.03
C VAL A 80 8.96 19.11 10.60
N LEU A 81 9.82 20.10 10.32
CA LEU A 81 10.02 20.65 8.99
C LEU A 81 11.37 20.15 8.43
N MET A 82 11.33 19.34 7.38
CA MET A 82 12.51 18.84 6.65
C MET A 82 12.51 19.40 5.23
N LEU A 83 13.63 19.97 4.81
CA LEU A 83 13.92 20.34 3.42
C LEU A 83 15.26 19.72 3.04
N GLN A 84 15.24 18.81 2.05
CA GLN A 84 16.42 18.13 1.51
C GLN A 84 16.86 18.80 0.21
N VAL A 85 18.17 18.92 -0.03
CA VAL A 85 18.73 18.90 -1.41
C VAL A 85 20.09 18.19 -1.42
N PHE A 86 20.17 17.17 -2.29
CA PHE A 86 21.27 16.45 -2.94
C PHE A 86 22.75 16.92 -2.79
N ASP A 87 23.64 15.92 -2.71
CA ASP A 87 25.09 15.98 -2.88
C ASP A 87 25.52 15.32 -4.21
N PRO A 88 26.21 16.02 -5.12
CA PRO A 88 26.90 15.45 -6.28
C PRO A 88 28.43 15.53 -6.12
N SER A 89 29.07 14.43 -5.74
CA SER A 89 30.53 14.37 -5.52
C SER A 89 31.33 14.10 -6.80
N PRO A 90 32.41 14.86 -7.10
CA PRO A 90 33.39 14.55 -8.16
C PRO A 90 34.65 13.81 -7.63
N PRO A 91 35.43 13.13 -8.48
CA PRO A 91 36.50 12.22 -8.06
C PRO A 91 37.89 12.88 -7.89
N LEU A 92 38.79 12.18 -7.18
CA LEU A 92 40.22 12.51 -7.05
C LEU A 92 41.12 11.36 -7.59
N PRO A 93 42.40 11.64 -7.94
CA PRO A 93 43.11 10.91 -9.01
C PRO A 93 44.00 9.74 -8.57
N SER A 94 44.48 9.02 -9.59
CA SER A 94 45.28 7.79 -9.55
C SER A 94 46.73 7.94 -9.10
N LEU A 95 47.23 6.92 -8.38
CA LEU A 95 48.66 6.55 -8.34
C LEU A 95 48.85 5.04 -8.55
N SER A 96 50.05 4.64 -8.98
CA SER A 96 50.32 3.42 -9.74
C SER A 96 50.65 2.15 -8.92
N ARG A 97 50.51 1.00 -9.60
CA ARG A 97 50.69 -0.40 -9.15
C ARG A 97 52.01 -0.69 -8.40
N PRO A 98 52.03 -1.80 -7.64
CA PRO A 98 52.85 -2.94 -8.08
C PRO A 98 52.03 -4.22 -8.37
N SER A 99 52.68 -5.17 -9.04
CA SER A 99 52.13 -6.42 -9.56
C SER A 99 51.97 -7.52 -8.52
N CYS A 100 50.92 -8.34 -8.64
CA CYS A 100 50.94 -9.74 -8.18
C CYS A 100 49.99 -10.63 -9.01
N LEU A 101 50.28 -11.94 -8.98
CA LEU A 101 49.89 -13.00 -9.92
C LEU A 101 48.41 -13.04 -10.36
N SER A 102 48.20 -13.28 -11.66
CA SER A 102 46.96 -13.82 -12.21
C SER A 102 46.88 -15.33 -11.92
N LEU A 103 45.76 -15.78 -11.34
CA LEU A 103 45.34 -17.18 -11.39
C LEU A 103 44.23 -17.28 -12.44
N GLU A 104 44.52 -17.95 -13.55
CA GLU A 104 43.53 -18.24 -14.58
C GLU A 104 42.58 -19.35 -14.06
N VAL A 105 41.29 -19.03 -13.98
CA VAL A 105 40.24 -20.01 -13.72
C VAL A 105 39.52 -20.24 -15.05
N GLU A 106 39.79 -21.40 -15.65
CA GLU A 106 39.11 -21.88 -16.86
C GLU A 106 37.59 -21.90 -16.67
N PRO A 107 36.80 -21.42 -17.65
CA PRO A 107 35.34 -21.47 -17.56
C PRO A 107 34.85 -22.91 -17.71
N VAL A 108 34.26 -23.46 -16.65
CA VAL A 108 33.52 -24.73 -16.72
C VAL A 108 32.39 -24.56 -17.73
N GLY A 109 32.38 -25.42 -18.75
CA GLY A 109 31.38 -25.40 -19.83
C GLY A 109 29.95 -25.58 -19.35
N PRO A 110 28.94 -25.33 -20.21
CA PRO A 110 27.54 -25.30 -19.82
C PRO A 110 27.08 -26.65 -19.27
N VAL A 111 26.85 -26.71 -17.96
CA VAL A 111 26.15 -27.82 -17.33
C VAL A 111 24.71 -27.80 -17.84
N ASN A 112 24.30 -28.85 -18.54
CA ASN A 112 22.91 -29.04 -18.97
C ASN A 112 21.99 -29.05 -17.75
N GLN A 113 21.34 -27.92 -17.48
CA GLN A 113 20.16 -27.90 -16.61
C GLN A 113 19.09 -28.76 -17.30
N PRO A 114 18.47 -29.74 -16.60
CA PRO A 114 17.30 -30.40 -17.15
C PRO A 114 16.23 -29.34 -17.35
N ARG A 115 15.87 -29.11 -18.62
CA ARG A 115 14.81 -28.20 -19.05
C ARG A 115 13.57 -28.52 -18.20
N ALA A 116 13.19 -27.61 -17.31
CA ALA A 116 11.98 -27.75 -16.52
C ALA A 116 10.81 -27.88 -17.51
N MET A 117 10.31 -29.10 -17.68
CA MET A 117 9.07 -29.30 -18.41
C MET A 117 8.00 -28.63 -17.58
N ALA A 118 7.36 -27.62 -18.16
CA ALA A 118 6.16 -27.04 -17.58
C ALA A 118 5.18 -28.19 -17.34
N VAL A 119 4.89 -28.48 -16.07
CA VAL A 119 3.85 -29.43 -15.70
C VAL A 119 2.54 -28.73 -16.02
N SER A 120 2.04 -28.97 -17.22
CA SER A 120 0.74 -28.47 -17.66
C SER A 120 -0.34 -29.02 -16.72
N THR A 121 -0.86 -28.17 -15.85
CA THR A 121 -1.98 -28.52 -14.98
C THR A 121 -3.22 -28.76 -15.87
N PRO A 122 -3.94 -29.90 -15.73
CA PRO A 122 -4.95 -30.28 -16.73
C PRO A 122 -6.20 -29.39 -16.83
N ASN A 123 -6.36 -28.40 -15.93
CA ASN A 123 -7.63 -27.73 -15.64
C ASN A 123 -7.58 -26.20 -15.79
N ALA A 124 -6.52 -25.60 -16.34
CA ALA A 124 -6.52 -24.17 -16.67
C ALA A 124 -7.59 -23.88 -17.75
N PRO A 125 -8.54 -22.95 -17.54
CA PRO A 125 -9.55 -22.64 -18.55
C PRO A 125 -8.89 -22.20 -19.87
N PRO A 126 -9.42 -22.63 -21.03
CA PRO A 126 -8.91 -22.14 -22.30
C PRO A 126 -9.04 -20.61 -22.36
N HIS A 127 -8.01 -19.94 -22.88
CA HIS A 127 -7.95 -18.48 -23.09
C HIS A 127 -7.70 -17.57 -21.87
N LEU A 128 -7.17 -18.06 -20.73
CA LEU A 128 -6.76 -17.21 -19.59
C LEU A 128 -6.00 -15.92 -20.00
N ASN A 129 -5.02 -16.01 -20.90
CA ASN A 129 -4.27 -14.84 -21.38
C ASN A 129 -5.17 -13.77 -22.03
N ARG A 130 -6.18 -14.17 -22.82
CA ARG A 130 -7.13 -13.23 -23.42
C ARG A 130 -8.03 -12.59 -22.37
N PHE A 131 -8.41 -13.33 -21.32
CA PHE A 131 -9.14 -12.75 -20.19
C PHE A 131 -8.29 -11.72 -19.46
N ALA A 132 -7.00 -12.00 -19.24
CA ALA A 132 -6.06 -11.06 -18.63
C ALA A 132 -5.81 -9.80 -19.48
N ASP A 133 -5.66 -9.95 -20.80
CA ASP A 133 -5.50 -8.81 -21.73
C ASP A 133 -6.71 -7.86 -21.68
N VAL A 134 -7.93 -8.42 -21.56
CA VAL A 134 -9.15 -7.61 -21.44
C VAL A 134 -9.28 -7.04 -20.02
N ALA A 135 -9.04 -7.83 -18.98
CA ALA A 135 -9.10 -7.37 -17.59
C ALA A 135 -8.15 -6.19 -17.32
N ASN A 136 -6.96 -6.17 -17.94
CA ASN A 136 -6.06 -5.02 -17.88
C ASN A 136 -6.66 -3.76 -18.54
N LYS A 137 -7.27 -3.86 -19.73
CA LYS A 137 -7.94 -2.72 -20.39
C LYS A 137 -9.13 -2.20 -19.58
N VAL A 138 -9.85 -3.11 -18.90
CA VAL A 138 -10.95 -2.80 -17.99
C VAL A 138 -10.44 -1.99 -16.80
N ALA A 139 -9.34 -2.42 -16.16
CA ALA A 139 -8.68 -1.67 -15.09
C ALA A 139 -8.11 -0.31 -15.58
N ASP A 140 -7.53 -0.26 -16.78
CA ASP A 140 -7.02 0.99 -17.38
C ASP A 140 -8.14 2.02 -17.53
N ALA A 141 -9.29 1.62 -18.09
CA ALA A 141 -10.45 2.47 -18.29
C ALA A 141 -11.09 2.93 -16.96
N ALA A 142 -11.24 2.02 -15.98
CA ALA A 142 -11.69 2.39 -14.64
C ALA A 142 -10.76 3.44 -14.02
N GLY A 143 -9.45 3.20 -14.07
CA GLY A 143 -8.44 4.13 -13.54
C GLY A 143 -8.44 5.48 -14.24
N GLU A 144 -8.68 5.55 -15.56
CA GLU A 144 -8.82 6.80 -16.29
C GLU A 144 -10.01 7.63 -15.83
N VAL A 145 -11.15 7.00 -15.56
CA VAL A 145 -12.33 7.66 -15.00
C VAL A 145 -12.05 8.11 -13.57
N ILE A 146 -11.66 7.18 -12.69
CA ILE A 146 -11.47 7.39 -11.26
C ILE A 146 -10.48 8.54 -10.97
N ARG A 147 -9.38 8.65 -11.73
CA ARG A 147 -8.40 9.74 -11.61
C ARG A 147 -8.98 11.13 -11.88
N GLN A 148 -10.08 11.27 -12.62
CA GLN A 148 -10.74 12.55 -12.87
C GLN A 148 -11.57 13.04 -11.66
N TYR A 149 -12.09 12.10 -10.85
CA TYR A 149 -12.92 12.40 -9.68
C TYR A 149 -12.12 12.38 -8.36
N PHE A 150 -10.95 11.73 -8.32
CA PHE A 150 -10.17 11.66 -7.08
C PHE A 150 -9.55 13.02 -6.71
N ARG A 151 -9.83 13.50 -5.48
CA ARG A 151 -9.39 14.80 -4.93
C ARG A 151 -9.81 16.04 -5.74
N SER A 152 -10.71 15.92 -6.71
CA SER A 152 -11.28 17.08 -7.38
C SER A 152 -12.20 17.84 -6.42
N LYS A 153 -12.21 19.17 -6.55
CA LYS A 153 -13.10 20.04 -5.77
C LYS A 153 -14.47 20.12 -6.45
N PHE A 154 -15.31 19.13 -6.21
CA PHE A 154 -16.74 19.31 -6.45
C PHE A 154 -17.32 20.13 -5.31
N ASP A 155 -18.07 21.19 -5.65
CA ASP A 155 -18.98 21.79 -4.68
C ASP A 155 -19.95 20.70 -4.25
N ILE A 156 -20.02 20.43 -2.94
CA ILE A 156 -20.98 19.49 -2.35
C ILE A 156 -22.35 20.17 -2.36
N ILE A 157 -22.90 20.34 -3.57
CA ILE A 157 -24.29 20.70 -3.78
C ILE A 157 -25.07 19.47 -3.33
N GLN A 158 -25.68 19.55 -2.14
CA GLN A 158 -26.69 18.60 -1.69
C GLN A 158 -27.88 18.67 -2.65
N LYS A 159 -27.78 17.87 -3.72
CA LYS A 159 -28.89 17.30 -4.45
C LYS A 159 -28.82 15.81 -4.21
N ASP A 160 -29.98 15.24 -3.94
CA ASP A 160 -30.09 13.90 -3.39
C ASP A 160 -29.35 12.87 -4.27
N ASP A 161 -28.59 12.00 -3.60
CA ASP A 161 -27.91 10.81 -4.14
C ASP A 161 -26.64 10.96 -5.02
N LEU A 162 -26.23 12.15 -5.46
CA LEU A 162 -25.12 12.30 -6.42
C LEU A 162 -23.80 12.77 -5.81
N SER A 163 -23.19 11.95 -4.96
CA SER A 163 -21.86 12.23 -4.42
C SER A 163 -20.75 12.07 -5.48
N PRO A 164 -19.58 12.73 -5.33
CA PRO A 164 -18.43 12.53 -6.22
C PRO A 164 -17.96 11.09 -6.35
N VAL A 165 -18.06 10.29 -5.27
CA VAL A 165 -17.70 8.86 -5.33
C VAL A 165 -18.76 8.07 -6.09
N THR A 166 -20.05 8.35 -5.88
CA THR A 166 -21.17 7.73 -6.63
C THR A 166 -21.02 7.95 -8.15
N ASN A 167 -20.71 9.18 -8.57
CA ASN A 167 -20.49 9.49 -9.97
C ASN A 167 -19.24 8.81 -10.54
N ALA A 168 -18.15 8.77 -9.77
CA ALA A 168 -16.91 8.10 -10.17
C ALA A 168 -17.11 6.60 -10.35
N ASP A 169 -17.81 5.98 -9.40
CA ASP A 169 -18.10 4.55 -9.35
C ASP A 169 -18.96 4.11 -10.54
N GLN A 170 -20.14 4.71 -10.71
CA GLN A 170 -21.05 4.39 -11.82
C GLN A 170 -20.40 4.61 -13.19
N SER A 171 -19.63 5.69 -13.36
CA SER A 171 -18.94 5.99 -14.62
C SER A 171 -17.81 5.01 -14.92
N ALA A 172 -17.08 4.56 -13.89
CA ALA A 172 -16.02 3.57 -14.03
C ALA A 172 -16.61 2.19 -14.30
N GLU A 173 -17.69 1.80 -13.62
CA GLU A 173 -18.40 0.55 -13.89
C GLU A 173 -18.92 0.48 -15.34
N GLU A 174 -19.51 1.55 -15.86
CA GLU A 174 -20.00 1.58 -17.24
C GLU A 174 -18.86 1.48 -18.28
N ALA A 175 -17.72 2.12 -18.03
CA ALA A 175 -16.52 1.98 -18.86
C ALA A 175 -15.99 0.53 -18.85
N MET A 176 -15.93 -0.09 -17.66
CA MET A 176 -15.55 -1.50 -17.50
C MET A 176 -16.50 -2.45 -18.24
N VAL A 177 -17.81 -2.31 -18.01
CA VAL A 177 -18.87 -3.14 -18.59
C VAL A 177 -18.84 -3.09 -20.12
N SER A 178 -18.65 -1.91 -20.71
CA SER A 178 -18.59 -1.73 -22.17
C SER A 178 -17.48 -2.59 -22.77
N ILE A 179 -16.25 -2.45 -22.25
CA ILE A 179 -15.07 -3.19 -22.72
C ILE A 179 -15.27 -4.71 -22.56
N ILE A 180 -15.85 -5.15 -21.43
CA ILE A 180 -16.12 -6.57 -21.19
C ILE A 180 -17.12 -7.12 -22.21
N LEU A 181 -18.28 -6.49 -22.36
CA LEU A 181 -19.37 -7.01 -23.20
C LEU A 181 -19.11 -6.88 -24.70
N ASP A 182 -18.23 -5.97 -25.13
CA ASP A 182 -17.74 -5.90 -26.50
C ASP A 182 -16.78 -7.07 -26.82
N ASN A 183 -15.93 -7.46 -25.86
CA ASN A 183 -15.00 -8.57 -26.04
C ASN A 183 -15.63 -9.95 -25.78
N PHE A 184 -16.65 -10.01 -24.92
CA PHE A 184 -17.30 -11.23 -24.44
C PHE A 184 -18.83 -11.07 -24.33
N PRO A 185 -19.58 -11.02 -25.45
CA PRO A 185 -21.03 -10.74 -25.45
C PRO A 185 -21.93 -11.82 -24.81
N SER A 186 -21.35 -12.93 -24.35
CA SER A 186 -22.02 -14.05 -23.67
C SER A 186 -21.63 -14.19 -22.20
N HIS A 187 -20.84 -13.27 -21.66
CA HIS A 187 -20.51 -13.25 -20.22
C HIS A 187 -21.53 -12.39 -19.47
N ALA A 188 -21.73 -12.69 -18.19
CA ALA A 188 -22.48 -11.83 -17.29
C ALA A 188 -21.56 -10.84 -16.56
N ILE A 189 -22.15 -9.76 -16.06
CA ILE A 189 -21.55 -8.83 -15.09
C ILE A 189 -22.33 -8.90 -13.78
N TYR A 190 -21.64 -8.75 -12.66
CA TYR A 190 -22.22 -8.43 -11.37
C TYR A 190 -21.47 -7.25 -10.75
N GLY A 191 -22.19 -6.23 -10.27
CA GLY A 191 -21.62 -5.09 -9.55
C GLY A 191 -22.54 -4.67 -8.39
N GLU A 192 -22.08 -3.80 -7.51
CA GLU A 192 -22.84 -3.34 -6.32
C GLU A 192 -24.21 -2.74 -6.70
N GLU A 193 -24.20 -1.69 -7.51
CA GLU A 193 -25.40 -0.88 -7.82
C GLU A 193 -26.42 -1.62 -8.72
N LYS A 194 -25.93 -2.30 -9.75
CA LYS A 194 -26.78 -2.86 -10.83
C LYS A 194 -26.98 -4.37 -10.75
N GLY A 195 -26.32 -5.05 -9.80
CA GLY A 195 -26.41 -6.50 -9.62
C GLY A 195 -26.10 -7.29 -10.89
N TRP A 196 -26.79 -8.41 -11.08
CA TRP A 196 -26.63 -9.29 -12.24
C TRP A 196 -27.13 -8.64 -13.53
N ARG A 197 -26.27 -8.62 -14.56
CA ARG A 197 -26.61 -8.24 -15.93
C ARG A 197 -26.02 -9.24 -16.92
N CYS A 198 -26.86 -9.81 -17.77
CA CYS A 198 -26.44 -10.66 -18.88
C CYS A 198 -27.40 -10.47 -20.08
N LYS A 199 -26.95 -10.79 -21.30
CA LYS A 199 -27.82 -10.83 -22.49
C LYS A 199 -28.59 -12.15 -22.61
N GLN A 200 -28.19 -13.16 -21.84
CA GLN A 200 -28.74 -14.50 -21.76
C GLN A 200 -29.22 -14.78 -20.33
N ASP A 201 -30.10 -15.78 -20.15
CA ASP A 201 -30.61 -16.15 -18.83
C ASP A 201 -29.54 -16.72 -17.90
N THR A 202 -28.47 -17.31 -18.46
CA THR A 202 -27.33 -17.89 -17.76
C THR A 202 -26.02 -17.54 -18.47
N ALA A 203 -24.90 -17.59 -17.74
CA ALA A 203 -23.56 -17.47 -18.30
C ALA A 203 -22.56 -18.31 -17.49
N ASP A 204 -21.69 -19.06 -18.19
CA ASP A 204 -20.62 -19.86 -17.55
C ASP A 204 -19.54 -18.97 -16.91
N TYR A 205 -19.40 -17.74 -17.44
CA TYR A 205 -18.42 -16.75 -17.02
C TYR A 205 -19.09 -15.47 -16.53
N VAL A 206 -18.69 -15.02 -15.35
CA VAL A 206 -19.25 -13.84 -14.68
C VAL A 206 -18.12 -12.92 -14.23
N TRP A 207 -18.17 -11.66 -14.64
CA TRP A 207 -17.27 -10.62 -14.16
C TRP A 207 -17.89 -9.96 -12.94
N VAL A 208 -17.25 -10.05 -11.78
CA VAL A 208 -17.68 -9.36 -10.55
C VAL A 208 -16.78 -8.15 -10.34
N LEU A 209 -17.38 -6.97 -10.20
CA LEU A 209 -16.70 -5.68 -10.23
C LEU A 209 -16.99 -4.87 -8.97
N ASP A 210 -15.95 -4.26 -8.41
CA ASP A 210 -16.04 -3.08 -7.54
C ASP A 210 -15.12 -1.99 -8.14
N PRO A 211 -15.67 -0.88 -8.66
CA PRO A 211 -14.85 0.21 -9.17
C PRO A 211 -14.01 0.92 -8.09
N ILE A 212 -14.51 1.05 -6.85
CA ILE A 212 -13.87 1.82 -5.77
C ILE A 212 -14.07 1.15 -4.40
N ASP A 213 -13.43 0.00 -4.19
CA ASP A 213 -13.29 -0.57 -2.85
C ASP A 213 -12.49 0.40 -1.97
N GLY A 214 -12.99 0.65 -0.75
CA GLY A 214 -12.49 1.72 0.11
C GLY A 214 -13.04 3.09 -0.23
N THR A 215 -14.35 3.21 -0.52
CA THR A 215 -15.05 4.48 -0.77
C THR A 215 -14.73 5.60 0.25
N LYS A 216 -14.50 5.26 1.53
CA LYS A 216 -14.11 6.25 2.57
C LYS A 216 -12.68 6.76 2.38
N SER A 217 -11.76 5.89 1.96
CA SER A 217 -10.41 6.27 1.53
C SER A 217 -10.47 7.21 0.32
N PHE A 218 -11.30 6.90 -0.68
CA PHE A 218 -11.52 7.78 -1.84
C PHE A 218 -12.07 9.16 -1.45
N ILE A 219 -13.18 9.24 -0.71
CA ILE A 219 -13.82 10.50 -0.29
C ILE A 219 -12.86 11.39 0.50
N THR A 220 -12.06 10.81 1.39
CA THR A 220 -11.09 11.56 2.23
C THR A 220 -9.79 11.90 1.51
N GLY A 221 -9.65 11.53 0.23
CA GLY A 221 -8.45 11.79 -0.56
C GLY A 221 -7.25 10.91 -0.19
N LYS A 222 -7.46 9.76 0.44
CA LYS A 222 -6.43 8.76 0.75
C LYS A 222 -6.28 7.78 -0.44
N PRO A 223 -5.12 7.73 -1.11
CA PRO A 223 -4.94 6.94 -2.34
C PRO A 223 -4.64 5.45 -2.05
N LEU A 224 -5.41 4.84 -1.14
CA LEU A 224 -5.32 3.41 -0.77
C LEU A 224 -6.67 2.67 -0.91
N PHE A 225 -7.63 3.28 -1.62
CA PHE A 225 -8.76 2.56 -2.22
C PHE A 225 -8.26 1.73 -3.42
N GLY A 226 -9.05 0.82 -3.97
CA GLY A 226 -8.66 0.08 -5.19
C GLY A 226 -9.85 -0.30 -6.07
N THR A 227 -9.58 -0.59 -7.34
CA THR A 227 -10.55 -1.21 -8.26
C THR A 227 -10.35 -2.72 -8.23
N LEU A 228 -11.43 -3.47 -7.99
CA LEU A 228 -11.45 -4.92 -7.94
C LEU A 228 -12.17 -5.51 -9.14
N ILE A 229 -11.51 -6.43 -9.83
CA ILE A 229 -12.07 -7.14 -10.98
C ILE A 229 -11.84 -8.63 -10.77
N ALA A 230 -12.91 -9.40 -10.59
CA ALA A 230 -12.87 -10.85 -10.58
C ALA A 230 -13.52 -11.41 -11.85
N LEU A 231 -12.91 -12.44 -12.46
CA LEU A 231 -13.59 -13.29 -13.43
C LEU A 231 -13.84 -14.65 -12.79
N LEU A 232 -15.11 -15.02 -12.68
CA LEU A 232 -15.56 -16.33 -12.22
C LEU A 232 -15.85 -17.22 -13.43
N HIS A 233 -15.50 -18.49 -13.34
CA HIS A 233 -15.97 -19.55 -14.24
C HIS A 233 -16.67 -20.61 -13.39
N ASN A 234 -17.95 -20.86 -13.63
CA ASN A 234 -18.80 -21.71 -12.79
C ASN A 234 -18.65 -21.37 -11.29
N SER A 235 -18.84 -20.10 -10.95
CA SER A 235 -18.73 -19.53 -9.58
C SER A 235 -17.36 -19.65 -8.89
N THR A 236 -16.32 -20.15 -9.56
CA THR A 236 -14.95 -20.15 -9.06
C THR A 236 -14.15 -19.00 -9.66
N PRO A 237 -13.54 -18.10 -8.85
CA PRO A 237 -12.62 -17.08 -9.35
C PRO A 237 -11.43 -17.71 -10.06
N ILE A 238 -11.23 -17.36 -11.33
CA ILE A 238 -10.11 -17.83 -12.17
C ILE A 238 -9.08 -16.73 -12.48
N LEU A 239 -9.49 -15.46 -12.33
CA LEU A 239 -8.64 -14.28 -12.46
C LEU A 239 -9.12 -13.21 -11.48
N GLY A 240 -8.18 -12.49 -10.89
CA GLY A 240 -8.42 -11.37 -9.99
C GLY A 240 -7.43 -10.23 -10.25
N ILE A 241 -7.91 -8.99 -10.24
CA ILE A 241 -7.09 -7.77 -10.27
C ILE A 241 -7.43 -6.90 -9.05
N ILE A 242 -6.37 -6.35 -8.44
CA ILE A 242 -6.44 -5.19 -7.54
C ILE A 242 -5.64 -4.07 -8.22
N ASP A 243 -6.30 -2.99 -8.63
CA ASP A 243 -5.65 -1.81 -9.24
C ASP A 243 -5.72 -0.62 -8.29
N GLN A 244 -4.58 0.01 -8.01
CA GLN A 244 -4.51 1.32 -7.37
C GLN A 244 -4.19 2.38 -8.46
N PRO A 245 -5.20 3.07 -9.02
CA PRO A 245 -5.02 3.87 -10.23
C PRO A 245 -4.28 5.18 -10.03
N VAL A 246 -4.04 5.61 -8.78
CA VAL A 246 -3.31 6.84 -8.42
C VAL A 246 -1.83 6.55 -8.16
N LEU A 247 -1.52 5.40 -7.56
CA LEU A 247 -0.15 4.94 -7.32
C LEU A 247 0.46 4.25 -8.56
N GLY A 248 -0.38 3.74 -9.46
CA GLY A 248 0.07 2.99 -10.64
C GLY A 248 0.55 1.60 -10.27
N GLU A 249 -0.14 0.95 -9.34
CA GLU A 249 0.17 -0.39 -8.84
C GLU A 249 -0.98 -1.34 -9.13
N ARG A 250 -0.71 -2.40 -9.89
CA ARG A 250 -1.69 -3.42 -10.28
C ARG A 250 -1.20 -4.80 -9.89
N TRP A 251 -1.96 -5.46 -9.03
CA TRP A 251 -1.81 -6.88 -8.74
C TRP A 251 -2.71 -7.69 -9.66
N VAL A 252 -2.16 -8.73 -10.28
CA VAL A 252 -2.90 -9.66 -11.14
C VAL A 252 -2.60 -11.09 -10.70
N GLY A 253 -3.66 -11.81 -10.29
CA GLY A 253 -3.62 -13.23 -9.95
C GLY A 253 -4.47 -14.04 -10.93
N MET A 254 -4.00 -15.23 -11.31
CA MET A 254 -4.71 -16.13 -12.23
C MET A 254 -4.50 -17.58 -11.79
N THR A 255 -5.51 -18.44 -11.96
CA THR A 255 -5.40 -19.86 -11.58
C THR A 255 -4.28 -20.55 -12.37
N GLY A 256 -3.28 -21.05 -11.66
CA GLY A 256 -2.14 -21.78 -12.22
C GLY A 256 -0.91 -20.94 -12.51
N GLU A 257 -0.96 -19.62 -12.31
CA GLU A 257 0.14 -18.68 -12.54
C GLU A 257 0.56 -17.99 -11.23
N MET A 258 1.81 -17.52 -11.16
CA MET A 258 2.27 -16.71 -10.03
C MET A 258 1.73 -15.28 -10.12
N THR A 259 1.13 -14.79 -9.03
CA THR A 259 0.65 -13.40 -8.92
C THR A 259 1.75 -12.41 -9.26
N THR A 260 1.40 -11.36 -10.01
CA THR A 260 2.32 -10.27 -10.36
C THR A 260 1.86 -8.94 -9.77
N LEU A 261 2.82 -8.09 -9.43
CA LEU A 261 2.66 -6.64 -9.25
C LEU A 261 3.37 -5.94 -10.40
N ASN A 262 2.65 -5.16 -11.21
CA ASN A 262 3.19 -4.44 -12.37
C ASN A 262 4.05 -5.35 -13.29
N GLY A 263 3.57 -6.57 -13.53
CA GLY A 263 4.23 -7.57 -14.37
C GLY A 263 5.42 -8.30 -13.74
N LYS A 264 5.77 -8.04 -12.48
CA LYS A 264 6.82 -8.77 -11.74
C LYS A 264 6.17 -9.73 -10.74
N HIS A 265 6.62 -10.98 -10.69
CA HIS A 265 6.11 -11.92 -9.69
C HIS A 265 6.31 -11.43 -8.26
N VAL A 266 5.29 -11.63 -7.43
CA VAL A 266 5.32 -11.39 -5.98
C VAL A 266 5.08 -12.69 -5.24
N SER A 267 5.39 -12.70 -3.95
CA SER A 267 5.17 -13.83 -3.05
C SER A 267 4.87 -13.29 -1.66
N THR A 268 4.05 -14.03 -0.92
CA THR A 268 3.90 -13.84 0.53
C THR A 268 5.20 -14.18 1.27
N ARG A 269 5.28 -13.83 2.55
CA ARG A 269 6.39 -14.23 3.44
C ARG A 269 5.95 -15.26 4.47
N ALA A 270 6.89 -16.11 4.88
CA ALA A 270 6.73 -16.96 6.05
C ALA A 270 6.72 -16.12 7.34
N CYS A 271 5.93 -16.53 8.33
CA CYS A 271 5.88 -15.90 9.64
C CYS A 271 5.80 -16.97 10.74
N SER A 272 6.65 -16.85 11.77
CA SER A 272 6.97 -17.97 12.67
C SER A 272 5.88 -18.30 13.69
N ASN A 273 5.06 -17.32 14.09
CA ASN A 273 3.90 -17.47 14.96
C ASN A 273 3.06 -16.18 14.98
N LEU A 274 1.82 -16.27 15.45
CA LEU A 274 0.86 -15.16 15.47
C LEU A 274 1.41 -13.91 16.18
N SER A 275 2.18 -14.05 17.26
CA SER A 275 2.76 -12.90 17.99
C SER A 275 3.83 -12.12 17.22
N GLN A 276 4.27 -12.61 16.06
CA GLN A 276 5.15 -11.90 15.14
C GLN A 276 4.42 -11.31 13.92
N ALA A 277 3.15 -11.67 13.72
CA ALA A 277 2.35 -11.22 12.58
C ALA A 277 1.94 -9.74 12.70
N TYR A 278 2.12 -9.01 11.61
CA TYR A 278 1.50 -7.71 11.38
C TYR A 278 0.11 -7.93 10.79
N LEU A 279 -0.91 -7.52 11.56
CA LEU A 279 -2.33 -7.65 11.21
C LEU A 279 -2.84 -6.35 10.60
N TYR A 280 -3.65 -6.45 9.55
CA TYR A 280 -4.50 -5.36 9.08
C TYR A 280 -6.00 -5.69 9.18
N THR A 281 -6.80 -4.64 9.32
CA THR A 281 -8.25 -4.61 9.06
C THR A 281 -8.67 -3.19 8.74
N THR A 282 -9.72 -2.96 7.95
CA THR A 282 -10.12 -1.62 7.52
C THR A 282 -10.50 -0.73 8.70
N SER A 283 -11.26 -1.23 9.67
CA SER A 283 -11.66 -0.41 10.82
C SER A 283 -12.02 -1.27 12.03
N PRO A 284 -11.65 -0.87 13.25
CA PRO A 284 -12.11 -1.56 14.46
C PRO A 284 -13.64 -1.47 14.65
N HIS A 285 -14.34 -0.59 13.91
CA HIS A 285 -15.78 -0.36 14.02
C HIS A 285 -16.62 -1.11 12.98
N LEU A 286 -16.01 -1.95 12.13
CA LEU A 286 -16.73 -2.80 11.17
C LEU A 286 -17.06 -4.19 11.73
N PHE A 287 -16.69 -4.46 12.98
CA PHE A 287 -17.07 -5.64 13.73
C PHE A 287 -18.25 -5.33 14.65
N ASN A 288 -19.16 -6.29 14.82
CA ASN A 288 -20.34 -6.14 15.67
C ASN A 288 -20.69 -7.48 16.33
N GLY A 289 -21.13 -7.44 17.60
CA GLY A 289 -21.55 -8.63 18.36
C GLY A 289 -20.45 -9.69 18.44
N ASP A 290 -20.82 -10.98 18.31
CA ASP A 290 -19.91 -12.12 18.34
C ASP A 290 -18.67 -11.96 17.44
N ALA A 291 -18.79 -11.22 16.32
CA ALA A 291 -17.69 -11.00 15.38
C ALA A 291 -16.61 -10.06 15.94
N GLU A 292 -16.99 -9.09 16.79
CA GLU A 292 -16.05 -8.22 17.50
C GLU A 292 -15.28 -9.02 18.54
N ASP A 293 -15.96 -9.85 19.34
CA ASP A 293 -15.32 -10.74 20.31
C ASP A 293 -14.34 -11.72 19.65
N ALA A 294 -14.68 -12.25 18.47
CA ALA A 294 -13.80 -13.11 17.68
C ALA A 294 -12.57 -12.37 17.15
N PHE A 295 -12.75 -11.17 16.59
CA PHE A 295 -11.65 -10.33 16.14
C PHE A 295 -10.70 -9.95 17.28
N ILE A 296 -11.23 -9.57 18.45
CA ILE A 296 -10.45 -9.22 19.65
C ILE A 296 -9.53 -10.38 20.08
N ARG A 297 -10.01 -11.63 20.05
CA ARG A 297 -9.19 -12.82 20.38
C ARG A 297 -7.99 -13.02 19.46
N VAL A 298 -8.03 -12.51 18.22
CA VAL A 298 -6.88 -12.49 17.29
C VAL A 298 -6.03 -11.25 17.51
N ARG A 299 -6.66 -10.08 17.53
CA ARG A 299 -6.05 -8.75 17.68
C ARG A 299 -5.10 -8.65 18.87
N ASP A 300 -5.46 -9.29 19.98
CA ASP A 300 -4.68 -9.22 21.22
C ASP A 300 -3.54 -10.26 21.30
N LYS A 301 -3.41 -11.12 20.26
CA LYS A 301 -2.34 -12.12 20.12
C LYS A 301 -1.31 -11.81 19.03
N VAL A 302 -1.60 -10.85 18.15
CA VAL A 302 -0.70 -10.44 17.05
C VAL A 302 0.39 -9.48 17.54
N LYS A 303 1.42 -9.24 16.72
CA LYS A 303 2.51 -8.31 17.05
C LYS A 303 2.02 -6.88 17.19
N ILE A 304 1.20 -6.45 16.23
CA ILE A 304 0.55 -5.14 16.18
C ILE A 304 -0.64 -5.19 15.21
N PRO A 305 -1.82 -4.68 15.59
CA PRO A 305 -2.92 -4.41 14.66
C PRO A 305 -2.77 -3.02 14.01
N LEU A 306 -2.92 -2.98 12.69
CA LEU A 306 -2.86 -1.79 11.83
C LEU A 306 -4.18 -1.64 11.06
N TYR A 307 -4.47 -0.44 10.55
CA TYR A 307 -5.83 -0.11 10.09
C TYR A 307 -5.94 0.74 8.81
N GLY A 308 -7.07 0.59 8.12
CA GLY A 308 -7.66 1.64 7.28
C GLY A 308 -7.28 1.65 5.81
N CYS A 309 -7.13 0.52 5.14
CA CYS A 309 -6.80 0.51 3.71
C CYS A 309 -7.37 -0.68 2.92
N ASP A 310 -8.54 -1.21 3.31
CA ASP A 310 -9.42 -1.93 2.38
C ASP A 310 -8.66 -3.07 1.62
N CYS A 311 -8.93 -3.32 0.32
CA CYS A 311 -8.20 -4.28 -0.51
C CYS A 311 -6.67 -4.11 -0.52
N TYR A 312 -6.17 -2.90 -0.31
CA TYR A 312 -4.73 -2.62 -0.35
C TYR A 312 -3.97 -3.35 0.77
N ALA A 313 -4.62 -3.67 1.89
CA ALA A 313 -4.04 -4.55 2.91
C ALA A 313 -3.73 -5.96 2.38
N TYR A 314 -4.61 -6.50 1.54
CA TYR A 314 -4.47 -7.82 0.90
C TYR A 314 -3.43 -7.81 -0.23
N ALA A 315 -3.32 -6.69 -0.97
CA ALA A 315 -2.26 -6.45 -1.94
C ALA A 315 -0.85 -6.43 -1.30
N LEU A 316 -0.72 -5.76 -0.15
CA LEU A 316 0.50 -5.77 0.67
C LEU A 316 0.83 -7.15 1.26
N LEU A 317 -0.19 -7.93 1.63
CA LEU A 317 -0.03 -9.32 2.09
C LEU A 317 0.51 -10.21 0.97
N SER A 318 -0.08 -10.12 -0.22
CA SER A 318 0.37 -10.85 -1.43
C SER A 318 1.79 -10.48 -1.87
N SER A 319 2.29 -9.33 -1.39
CA SER A 319 3.66 -8.85 -1.63
C SER A 319 4.62 -9.11 -0.46
N GLY A 320 4.19 -9.84 0.57
CA GLY A 320 5.02 -10.24 1.71
C GLY A 320 5.30 -9.12 2.73
N PHE A 321 4.56 -8.01 2.70
CA PHE A 321 4.72 -6.90 3.65
C PHE A 321 3.81 -7.02 4.89
N VAL A 322 2.63 -7.62 4.71
CA VAL A 322 1.63 -7.92 5.76
C VAL A 322 1.54 -9.44 5.95
N ASP A 323 1.32 -9.90 7.19
CA ASP A 323 1.24 -11.34 7.49
C ASP A 323 -0.19 -11.86 7.57
N LEU A 324 -1.13 -10.99 7.98
CA LEU A 324 -2.51 -11.36 8.30
C LEU A 324 -3.47 -10.19 8.00
N VAL A 325 -4.63 -10.50 7.43
CA VAL A 325 -5.78 -9.59 7.31
C VAL A 325 -7.02 -10.31 7.80
N VAL A 326 -7.81 -9.66 8.66
CA VAL A 326 -9.06 -10.23 9.24
C VAL A 326 -10.15 -9.19 9.15
N GLU A 327 -11.24 -9.50 8.45
CA GLU A 327 -12.36 -8.59 8.22
C GLU A 327 -13.71 -9.30 8.35
N SER A 328 -14.75 -8.50 8.61
CA SER A 328 -16.12 -8.93 8.83
C SER A 328 -17.05 -8.03 8.01
N GLY A 329 -18.04 -8.62 7.34
CA GLY A 329 -19.06 -7.85 6.62
C GLY A 329 -18.86 -7.71 5.10
N LEU A 330 -17.73 -8.19 4.54
CA LEU A 330 -17.36 -7.99 3.13
C LEU A 330 -18.37 -8.60 2.14
N LYS A 331 -18.63 -7.89 1.06
CA LYS A 331 -19.45 -8.33 -0.07
C LYS A 331 -18.65 -9.16 -1.06
N PRO A 332 -19.31 -9.92 -1.95
CA PRO A 332 -18.61 -10.75 -2.93
C PRO A 332 -17.69 -9.95 -3.86
N TYR A 333 -18.09 -8.73 -4.23
CA TYR A 333 -17.26 -7.84 -5.04
C TYR A 333 -15.98 -7.40 -4.31
N ASP A 334 -16.04 -7.16 -3.00
CA ASP A 334 -14.88 -6.82 -2.14
C ASP A 334 -13.82 -7.94 -2.04
N PHE A 335 -14.20 -9.23 -2.14
CA PHE A 335 -13.27 -10.35 -1.86
C PHE A 335 -12.97 -11.29 -3.03
N LEU A 336 -13.83 -11.43 -4.04
CA LEU A 336 -13.64 -12.45 -5.08
C LEU A 336 -12.39 -12.20 -5.94
N ALA A 337 -12.01 -10.94 -6.14
CA ALA A 337 -10.77 -10.57 -6.85
C ALA A 337 -9.51 -10.87 -6.02
N LEU A 338 -9.63 -10.88 -4.68
CA LEU A 338 -8.52 -11.13 -3.77
C LEU A 338 -8.07 -12.59 -3.79
N ILE A 339 -9.00 -13.53 -4.05
CA ILE A 339 -8.72 -14.97 -3.96
C ILE A 339 -7.60 -15.40 -4.93
N PRO A 340 -7.67 -15.18 -6.26
CA PRO A 340 -6.59 -15.56 -7.16
C PRO A 340 -5.28 -14.80 -6.90
N VAL A 341 -5.37 -13.55 -6.40
CA VAL A 341 -4.21 -12.70 -6.10
C VAL A 341 -3.42 -13.22 -4.90
N ILE A 342 -4.10 -13.66 -3.84
CA ILE A 342 -3.47 -14.18 -2.62
C ILE A 342 -2.99 -15.61 -2.83
N GLU A 343 -3.82 -16.49 -3.40
CA GLU A 343 -3.46 -17.89 -3.66
C GLU A 343 -2.28 -17.98 -4.64
N GLY A 344 -2.29 -17.18 -5.73
CA GLY A 344 -1.20 -17.10 -6.70
C GLY A 344 0.10 -16.49 -6.14
N ALA A 345 0.05 -15.82 -4.99
CA ALA A 345 1.23 -15.33 -4.26
C ALA A 345 1.74 -16.34 -3.21
N GLY A 346 1.08 -17.50 -3.04
CA GLY A 346 1.41 -18.51 -2.03
C GLY A 346 0.75 -18.31 -0.67
N GLY A 347 -0.19 -17.35 -0.55
CA GLY A 347 -0.98 -17.14 0.66
C GLY A 347 -2.20 -18.06 0.77
N VAL A 348 -2.96 -17.87 1.85
CA VAL A 348 -4.22 -18.59 2.11
C VAL A 348 -5.30 -17.58 2.46
N ILE A 349 -6.50 -17.73 1.88
CA ILE A 349 -7.69 -16.91 2.18
C ILE A 349 -8.93 -17.80 2.32
N THR A 350 -9.69 -17.60 3.39
CA THR A 350 -10.89 -18.41 3.73
C THR A 350 -11.96 -17.58 4.43
N ASP A 351 -13.10 -18.20 4.70
CA ASP A 351 -13.98 -17.72 5.76
C ASP A 351 -13.36 -17.94 7.16
N TRP A 352 -14.01 -17.42 8.20
CA TRP A 352 -13.57 -17.57 9.59
C TRP A 352 -13.70 -19.00 10.18
N LYS A 353 -14.28 -19.95 9.45
CA LYS A 353 -14.32 -21.39 9.77
C LYS A 353 -13.25 -22.19 9.01
N GLY A 354 -12.35 -21.50 8.29
CA GLY A 354 -11.33 -22.13 7.46
C GLY A 354 -11.87 -22.74 6.16
N GLN A 355 -13.12 -22.46 5.78
CA GLN A 355 -13.75 -22.98 4.57
C GLN A 355 -13.45 -22.07 3.37
N LYS A 356 -13.44 -22.65 2.17
CA LYS A 356 -13.26 -21.89 0.93
C LYS A 356 -14.36 -20.82 0.83
N LEU A 357 -13.95 -19.56 0.60
CA LEU A 357 -14.88 -18.50 0.23
C LEU A 357 -15.54 -18.87 -1.11
N HIS A 358 -16.86 -19.02 -1.08
CA HIS A 358 -17.66 -19.36 -2.25
C HIS A 358 -18.94 -18.53 -2.24
N TRP A 359 -19.20 -17.87 -3.36
CA TRP A 359 -20.44 -17.17 -3.61
C TRP A 359 -20.88 -17.46 -5.05
N GLU A 360 -22.11 -17.94 -5.21
CA GLU A 360 -22.64 -18.36 -6.49
C GLU A 360 -23.26 -17.16 -7.22
N ALA A 361 -22.51 -16.59 -8.16
CA ALA A 361 -22.98 -15.48 -8.97
C ALA A 361 -24.05 -15.96 -9.95
N SER A 362 -25.28 -15.46 -9.79
CA SER A 362 -26.44 -15.87 -10.62
C SER A 362 -27.52 -14.77 -10.67
N PRO A 363 -28.53 -14.88 -11.57
CA PRO A 363 -29.66 -13.94 -11.60
C PRO A 363 -30.46 -13.84 -10.29
N LEU A 364 -30.34 -14.85 -9.41
CA LEU A 364 -31.03 -14.93 -8.11
C LEU A 364 -30.10 -14.71 -6.92
N SER A 365 -28.81 -14.46 -7.16
CA SER A 365 -27.80 -14.35 -6.12
C SER A 365 -27.95 -13.05 -5.31
N ILE A 366 -27.96 -13.19 -3.99
CA ILE A 366 -27.97 -12.07 -3.05
C ILE A 366 -26.52 -11.82 -2.62
N ALA A 367 -26.06 -10.56 -2.69
CA ALA A 367 -24.76 -10.12 -2.17
C ALA A 367 -24.77 -10.12 -0.62
N THR A 368 -24.80 -11.31 -0.03
CA THR A 368 -24.63 -11.51 1.42
C THR A 368 -23.24 -11.07 1.86
N SER A 369 -23.12 -10.68 3.13
CA SER A 369 -21.84 -10.33 3.73
C SER A 369 -21.12 -11.57 4.27
N PHE A 370 -19.79 -11.58 4.15
CA PHE A 370 -18.89 -12.66 4.53
C PHE A 370 -17.86 -12.16 5.54
N ASN A 371 -17.34 -13.09 6.35
CA ASN A 371 -16.23 -12.83 7.26
C ASN A 371 -14.98 -13.50 6.70
N VAL A 372 -13.95 -12.71 6.43
CA VAL A 372 -12.78 -13.11 5.65
C VAL A 372 -11.53 -13.10 6.52
N VAL A 373 -10.67 -14.10 6.34
CA VAL A 373 -9.30 -14.11 6.87
C VAL A 373 -8.33 -14.50 5.77
N ALA A 374 -7.28 -13.71 5.59
CA ALA A 374 -6.18 -13.98 4.68
C ALA A 374 -4.86 -13.94 5.43
N ALA A 375 -3.96 -14.90 5.18
CA ALA A 375 -2.63 -14.93 5.77
C ALA A 375 -1.55 -15.24 4.72
N GLY A 376 -0.35 -14.69 4.93
CA GLY A 376 0.82 -14.97 4.10
C GLY A 376 1.40 -16.38 4.30
N ASP A 377 1.13 -17.00 5.47
CA ASP A 377 1.60 -18.33 5.86
C ASP A 377 0.44 -19.16 6.42
N LYS A 378 0.30 -20.40 5.95
CA LYS A 378 -0.73 -21.35 6.37
C LYS A 378 -0.73 -21.66 7.88
N HIS A 379 0.41 -21.56 8.57
CA HIS A 379 0.45 -21.78 10.02
C HIS A 379 -0.15 -20.59 10.79
N ILE A 380 0.05 -19.37 10.29
CA ILE A 380 -0.58 -18.16 10.84
C ILE A 380 -2.07 -18.16 10.54
N HIS A 381 -2.47 -18.62 9.36
CA HIS A 381 -3.88 -18.85 9.02
C HIS A 381 -4.55 -19.77 10.05
N GLN A 382 -4.02 -20.97 10.28
CA GLN A 382 -4.59 -21.92 11.24
C GLN A 382 -4.62 -21.37 12.67
N GLN A 383 -3.53 -20.75 13.15
CA GLN A 383 -3.49 -20.11 14.48
C GLN A 383 -4.53 -18.97 14.63
N THR A 384 -4.92 -18.34 13.51
CA THR A 384 -5.97 -17.33 13.48
C THR A 384 -7.35 -17.99 13.56
N ILE A 385 -7.64 -19.04 12.77
CA ILE A 385 -8.89 -19.82 12.85
C ILE A 385 -9.12 -20.33 14.29
N ASP A 386 -8.10 -20.94 14.89
CA ASP A 386 -8.13 -21.46 16.27
C ASP A 386 -8.40 -20.36 17.31
N SER A 387 -8.01 -19.12 17.01
CA SER A 387 -8.20 -17.95 17.87
C SER A 387 -9.56 -17.27 17.66
N LEU A 388 -10.06 -17.23 16.42
CA LEU A 388 -11.38 -16.71 16.09
C LEU A 388 -12.48 -17.49 16.79
N GLN A 389 -12.36 -18.83 16.90
CA GLN A 389 -13.36 -19.70 17.54
C GLN A 389 -14.78 -19.49 16.96
N TRP A 390 -14.87 -19.25 15.65
CA TRP A 390 -16.11 -18.94 14.95
C TRP A 390 -17.00 -20.19 14.83
N LYS A 391 -18.32 -20.03 15.01
CA LYS A 391 -19.29 -21.13 15.12
C LYS A 391 -20.12 -21.31 13.87
#